data_AF-A0A151T755-F1
#
_entry.id   AF-A0A151T755-F1
#
_cell.length_a   1.000
_cell.length_b   1.000
_cell.length_c   1.000
_cell.angle_alpha   90.00
_cell.angle_beta   90.00
_cell.angle_gamma   90.00
#
_symmetry.space_group_name_H-M   'P 1'
#
loop_
_entity.id
_entity.type
_entity.pdbx_description
1 polymer ?
#
loop_
_entity_poly.entity_id
_entity_poly.type
_entity_poly.pdbx_seq_one_letter_code
_entity_poly.pdbx_strand_id
1 'polypeptide(L)'
;MVIWRGILETTDEKAKDENRMVKAIDCLDGSNIDIELSRFMKGYFEGHIHEDGWPQLLKLKDWPSPSASEEFLLYQRPEFISKLPLLQYIHSKWGILNVAAKLPHYSLQNDVGPKIYISYRISDELGRGDSVTNLHFNMRDMVCYFILIMFFIV
;
A
#
# COMPACT_ATOMS: atom_id res chain seq x y z
N MET A 1 11.98 3.32 -8.16
CA MET A 1 11.33 4.17 -9.18
C MET A 1 10.20 3.50 -9.98
N VAL A 2 10.31 2.22 -10.41
CA VAL A 2 9.35 1.60 -11.37
C VAL A 2 7.94 1.34 -10.81
N ILE A 3 7.79 0.82 -9.59
CA ILE A 3 6.47 0.57 -8.98
C ILE A 3 5.77 1.89 -8.68
N TRP A 4 6.47 2.85 -8.10
CA TRP A 4 5.96 4.19 -7.82
C TRP A 4 5.46 4.90 -9.06
N ARG A 5 6.24 4.84 -10.15
CA ARG A 5 5.83 5.40 -11.43
C ARG A 5 4.57 4.72 -11.97
N GLY A 6 4.48 3.39 -11.89
CA GLY A 6 3.28 2.69 -12.34
C GLY A 6 2.03 3.01 -11.49
N ILE A 7 2.18 3.12 -10.16
CA ILE A 7 1.08 3.56 -9.28
C ILE A 7 0.62 4.98 -9.65
N LEU A 8 1.57 5.90 -9.87
CA LEU A 8 1.27 7.27 -10.31
C LEU A 8 0.56 7.31 -11.66
N GLU A 9 0.98 6.48 -12.61
CA GLU A 9 0.35 6.36 -13.94
C GLU A 9 -1.10 5.85 -13.87
N THR A 10 -1.45 5.01 -12.90
CA THR A 10 -2.85 4.53 -12.65
C THR A 10 -3.72 5.47 -11.84
N THR A 11 -3.15 6.56 -11.33
CA THR A 11 -3.93 7.54 -10.59
C THR A 11 -4.46 8.57 -11.60
N ASP A 12 -5.76 8.92 -11.52
CA ASP A 12 -6.54 9.76 -12.46
C ASP A 12 -5.74 10.90 -13.13
N GLU A 13 -6.06 11.28 -14.38
CA GLU A 13 -5.25 12.20 -15.20
C GLU A 13 -5.01 13.60 -14.57
N LYS A 14 -5.85 14.00 -13.61
CA LYS A 14 -5.67 15.21 -12.77
C LYS A 14 -4.65 15.04 -11.62
N ALA A 15 -4.11 13.84 -11.43
CA ALA A 15 -3.29 13.42 -10.29
C ALA A 15 -1.83 13.04 -10.68
N LYS A 16 -1.36 13.48 -11.85
CA LYS A 16 0.03 13.35 -12.31
C LYS A 16 1.01 14.33 -11.64
N ASP A 17 0.59 15.01 -10.59
CA ASP A 17 1.41 16.00 -9.89
C ASP A 17 2.21 15.33 -8.77
N GLU A 18 3.54 15.36 -8.87
CA GLU A 18 4.46 14.90 -7.82
C GLU A 18 4.30 15.71 -6.52
N ASN A 19 3.71 16.92 -6.60
CA ASN A 19 3.37 17.77 -5.45
C ASN A 19 2.00 17.43 -4.81
N ARG A 20 1.39 16.30 -5.17
CA ARG A 20 0.13 15.87 -4.55
C ARG A 20 0.31 15.68 -3.04
N MET A 21 -0.60 16.27 -2.27
CA MET A 21 -0.76 15.96 -0.85
C MET A 21 -1.44 14.61 -0.65
N VAL A 22 -0.83 13.75 0.16
CA VAL A 22 -1.37 12.47 0.61
C VAL A 22 -1.41 12.42 2.12
N LYS A 23 -2.31 11.62 2.67
CA LYS A 23 -2.38 11.37 4.11
C LYS A 23 -1.39 10.28 4.49
N ALA A 24 -0.59 10.54 5.50
CA ALA A 24 0.24 9.55 6.16
C ALA A 24 -0.10 9.48 7.65
N ILE A 25 0.27 8.37 8.27
CA ILE A 25 0.21 8.17 9.71
C ILE A 25 1.64 8.08 10.21
N ASP A 26 1.97 8.84 11.23
CA ASP A 26 3.21 8.62 11.98
C ASP A 26 3.01 7.44 12.94
N CYS A 27 3.80 6.39 12.79
CA CYS A 27 3.68 5.17 13.57
C CYS A 27 4.20 5.33 15.01
N LEU A 28 4.96 6.38 15.32
CA LEU A 28 5.46 6.64 16.68
C LEU A 28 4.35 7.10 17.63
N ASP A 29 3.45 7.96 17.14
CA ASP A 29 2.39 8.58 17.96
C ASP A 29 0.96 8.35 17.41
N GLY A 30 0.82 7.79 16.22
CA GLY A 30 -0.46 7.53 15.56
C GLY A 30 -1.11 8.76 14.92
N SER A 31 -0.40 9.89 14.86
CA SER A 31 -0.92 11.15 14.30
C SER A 31 -1.12 11.04 12.79
N ASN A 32 -2.14 11.72 12.26
CA ASN A 32 -2.35 11.81 10.82
C ASN A 32 -1.70 13.11 10.32
N ILE A 33 -0.88 13.00 9.29
CA ILE A 33 -0.20 14.13 8.68
C ILE A 33 -0.54 14.21 7.19
N ASP A 34 -0.67 15.42 6.66
CA ASP A 34 -0.70 15.66 5.23
C ASP A 34 0.73 15.92 4.75
N ILE A 35 1.21 15.13 3.80
CA ILE A 35 2.57 15.21 3.27
C ILE A 35 2.54 15.18 1.74
N GLU A 36 3.41 15.95 1.10
CA GLU A 36 3.64 15.82 -0.34
C GLU A 36 4.17 14.42 -0.65
N LEU A 37 3.61 13.79 -1.68
CA LEU A 37 4.00 12.44 -2.05
C LEU A 37 5.49 12.36 -2.40
N SER A 38 6.05 13.35 -3.11
CA SER A 38 7.48 13.46 -3.39
C SER A 38 8.34 13.47 -2.11
N ARG A 39 7.90 14.19 -1.07
CA ARG A 39 8.57 14.24 0.23
C ARG A 39 8.48 12.92 0.98
N PHE A 40 7.33 12.25 0.95
CA PHE A 40 7.19 10.90 1.48
C PHE A 40 8.15 9.91 0.78
N MET A 41 8.24 9.98 -0.54
CA MET A 41 9.14 9.12 -1.32
C MET A 41 10.60 9.36 -0.94
N LYS A 42 11.00 10.63 -0.84
CA LYS A 42 12.34 11.00 -0.43
C LYS A 42 12.68 10.40 0.95
N GLY A 43 11.77 10.55 1.91
CA GLY A 43 11.91 9.96 3.25
C GLY A 43 11.94 8.43 3.25
N TYR A 44 11.18 7.77 2.37
CA TYR A 44 11.21 6.32 2.22
C TYR A 44 12.60 5.80 1.82
N PHE A 45 13.33 6.54 0.98
CA PHE A 45 14.64 6.13 0.48
C PHE A 45 15.80 6.61 1.33
N GLU A 46 15.76 7.86 1.78
CA GLU A 46 16.88 8.50 2.48
C GLU A 46 16.76 8.38 4.01
N GLY A 47 15.58 8.04 4.52
CA GLY A 47 15.24 8.17 5.92
C GLY A 47 14.97 9.63 6.32
N HIS A 48 14.23 9.82 7.40
CA HIS A 48 14.03 11.12 8.03
C HIS A 48 14.08 10.99 9.54
N ILE A 49 14.46 12.06 10.21
CA ILE A 49 14.57 12.15 11.67
C ILE A 49 13.74 13.36 12.10
N HIS A 50 12.98 13.20 13.17
CA HIS A 50 12.29 14.28 13.86
C HIS A 50 13.29 15.23 14.54
N GLU A 51 12.80 16.40 14.94
CA GLU A 51 13.61 17.39 15.68
C GLU A 51 14.11 16.85 17.03
N ASP A 52 13.40 15.88 17.62
CA ASP A 52 13.75 15.23 18.87
C ASP A 52 14.77 14.09 18.71
N GLY A 53 15.27 13.86 17.50
CA GLY A 53 16.29 12.86 17.19
C GLY A 53 15.73 11.45 16.93
N TRP A 54 14.41 11.24 17.03
CA TRP A 54 13.80 9.95 16.70
C TRP A 54 13.58 9.82 15.20
N PRO A 55 13.79 8.63 14.61
CA PRO A 55 13.55 8.43 13.19
C PRO A 55 12.05 8.53 12.91
N GLN A 56 11.70 9.17 11.82
CA GLN A 56 10.32 9.31 11.39
C GLN A 56 9.84 7.97 10.79
N LEU A 57 8.65 7.51 11.19
CA LEU A 57 8.07 6.24 10.73
C LEU A 57 6.71 6.49 10.10
N LEU A 58 6.68 6.76 8.79
CA LEU A 58 5.43 7.07 8.11
C LEU A 58 4.83 5.87 7.40
N LYS A 59 3.49 5.79 7.43
CA LYS A 59 2.68 4.86 6.63
C LYS A 59 1.66 5.65 5.83
N LEU A 60 1.58 5.43 4.52
CA LEU A 60 0.52 6.03 3.70
C LEU A 60 -0.84 5.48 4.09
N LYS A 61 -1.80 6.38 4.21
CA LYS A 61 -3.19 6.10 4.56
C LYS A 61 -4.06 6.22 3.31
N ASP A 62 -4.81 5.16 3.03
CA ASP A 62 -5.79 5.10 1.94
C ASP A 62 -5.22 5.49 0.55
N TRP A 63 -3.91 5.30 0.35
CA TRP A 63 -3.22 5.58 -0.90
C TRP A 63 -2.26 4.43 -1.27
N PRO A 64 -2.23 3.99 -2.54
CA PRO A 64 -3.14 4.39 -3.63
C PRO A 64 -4.59 3.94 -3.35
N SER A 65 -5.56 4.53 -4.07
CA SER A 65 -6.96 4.13 -3.91
C SER A 65 -7.15 2.65 -4.28
N PRO A 66 -8.19 1.97 -3.77
CA PRO A 66 -8.45 0.57 -4.14
C PRO A 66 -8.58 0.35 -5.65
N SER A 67 -9.23 1.27 -6.37
CA SER A 67 -9.37 1.20 -7.84
C SER A 67 -8.02 1.37 -8.55
N ALA A 68 -7.18 2.30 -8.11
CA ALA A 68 -5.84 2.47 -8.68
C ALA A 68 -4.93 1.26 -8.38
N SER A 69 -5.07 0.68 -7.18
CA SER A 69 -4.38 -0.56 -6.80
C SER A 69 -4.79 -1.73 -7.69
N GLU A 70 -6.08 -1.87 -7.95
CA GLU A 70 -6.61 -2.89 -8.86
C GLU A 70 -6.10 -2.67 -10.28
N GLU A 71 -6.11 -1.44 -10.78
CA GLU A 71 -5.62 -1.12 -12.12
C GLU A 71 -4.13 -1.44 -12.28
N PHE A 72 -3.32 -1.02 -11.30
CA PHE A 72 -1.88 -1.24 -11.32
C PHE A 72 -1.54 -2.73 -11.28
N LEU A 73 -2.20 -3.48 -10.41
CA LEU A 73 -1.89 -4.89 -10.22
C LEU A 73 -2.50 -5.79 -11.31
N LEU A 74 -3.77 -5.60 -11.64
CA LEU A 74 -4.48 -6.51 -12.55
C LEU A 74 -4.23 -6.18 -14.03
N TYR A 75 -4.13 -4.89 -14.40
CA TYR A 75 -4.05 -4.48 -15.81
C TYR A 75 -2.65 -4.07 -16.24
N GLN A 76 -1.91 -3.30 -15.43
CA GLN A 76 -0.55 -2.91 -15.78
C GLN A 76 0.50 -4.00 -15.48
N ARG A 77 0.22 -4.87 -14.50
CA ARG A 77 1.13 -5.95 -14.07
C ARG A 77 0.47 -7.34 -14.03
N PRO A 78 -0.20 -7.79 -15.11
CA PRO A 78 -0.91 -9.08 -15.12
C PRO A 78 0.02 -10.27 -14.84
N GLU A 79 1.28 -10.17 -15.28
CA GLU A 79 2.30 -11.18 -14.99
C GLU A 79 2.63 -11.33 -13.50
N PHE A 80 2.54 -10.24 -12.74
CA PHE A 80 2.76 -10.27 -11.30
C PHE A 80 1.65 -11.09 -10.62
N ILE A 81 0.40 -10.77 -10.95
CA ILE A 81 -0.78 -11.46 -10.40
C ILE A 81 -0.74 -12.94 -10.75
N SER A 82 -0.43 -13.30 -11.99
CA SER A 82 -0.38 -14.70 -12.44
C SER A 82 0.61 -15.59 -11.66
N LYS A 83 1.59 -14.98 -10.97
CA LYS A 83 2.63 -15.66 -10.18
C LYS A 83 2.31 -15.71 -8.70
N LEU A 84 1.25 -15.03 -8.23
CA LEU A 84 0.86 -15.08 -6.83
C LEU A 84 0.33 -16.48 -6.48
N PRO A 85 0.69 -17.03 -5.31
CA PRO A 85 0.06 -18.25 -4.84
C PRO A 85 -1.43 -18.01 -4.56
N LEU A 86 -2.19 -19.10 -4.37
CA LEU A 86 -3.60 -19.02 -3.96
C LEU A 86 -4.51 -18.21 -4.91
N LEU A 87 -4.13 -18.05 -6.18
CA LEU A 87 -4.93 -17.35 -7.20
C LEU A 87 -6.38 -17.83 -7.28
N GLN A 88 -6.59 -19.13 -7.06
CA GLN A 88 -7.93 -19.73 -7.03
C GLN A 88 -8.86 -19.11 -5.95
N TYR A 89 -8.30 -18.52 -4.90
CA TYR A 89 -9.02 -17.87 -3.80
C TYR A 89 -9.05 -16.33 -3.91
N ILE A 90 -8.02 -15.71 -4.48
CA ILE A 90 -7.87 -14.24 -4.45
C ILE A 90 -8.30 -13.55 -5.75
N HIS A 91 -8.24 -14.21 -6.90
CA HIS A 91 -8.48 -13.54 -8.18
C HIS A 91 -9.98 -13.37 -8.45
N SER A 92 -10.43 -12.16 -8.81
CA SER A 92 -11.86 -11.88 -9.05
C SER A 92 -12.43 -12.65 -10.24
N LYS A 93 -11.71 -12.65 -11.37
CA LYS A 93 -12.09 -13.36 -12.59
C LYS A 93 -11.80 -14.87 -12.57
N TRP A 94 -10.56 -15.26 -12.32
CA TRP A 94 -10.07 -16.65 -12.41
C TRP A 94 -10.13 -17.45 -11.11
N GLY A 95 -10.41 -16.80 -9.98
CA GLY A 95 -10.51 -17.45 -8.68
C GLY A 95 -11.81 -18.22 -8.54
N ILE A 96 -11.79 -19.50 -8.90
CA ILE A 96 -12.99 -20.36 -8.82
C ILE A 96 -13.49 -20.57 -7.38
N LEU A 97 -12.62 -20.41 -6.38
CA LEU A 97 -12.95 -20.50 -4.95
C LEU A 97 -13.14 -19.13 -4.30
N ASN A 98 -13.01 -18.04 -5.06
CA ASN A 98 -13.29 -16.69 -4.58
C ASN A 98 -14.81 -16.44 -4.57
N VAL A 99 -15.49 -16.90 -3.51
CA VAL A 99 -16.94 -16.73 -3.37
C VAL A 99 -17.33 -15.25 -3.39
N ALA A 100 -16.51 -14.36 -2.80
CA ALA A 100 -16.79 -12.93 -2.77
C ALA A 100 -16.87 -12.31 -4.17
N ALA A 101 -16.11 -12.81 -5.15
CA ALA A 101 -16.16 -12.35 -6.53
C ALA A 101 -17.37 -12.89 -7.33
N LYS A 102 -18.09 -13.88 -6.79
CA LYS A 102 -19.29 -14.48 -7.42
C LYS A 102 -20.59 -13.96 -6.81
N LEU A 103 -20.52 -13.18 -5.72
CA LEU A 103 -21.68 -12.57 -5.12
C LEU A 103 -22.24 -11.44 -6.01
N PRO A 104 -23.57 -11.22 -6.01
CA PRO A 104 -24.20 -10.12 -6.73
C PRO A 104 -23.65 -8.75 -6.31
N HIS A 105 -23.62 -7.78 -7.23
CA HIS A 105 -23.09 -6.42 -7.01
C HIS A 105 -23.72 -5.65 -5.84
N TYR A 106 -24.95 -5.99 -5.43
CA TYR A 106 -25.63 -5.38 -4.28
C TYR A 106 -25.25 -6.00 -2.92
N SER A 107 -24.44 -7.07 -2.93
CA SER A 107 -23.82 -7.62 -1.72
C SER A 107 -22.73 -6.66 -1.23
N LEU A 108 -22.12 -6.88 -0.06
CA LEU A 108 -21.09 -6.05 0.62
C LEU A 108 -19.77 -5.79 -0.19
N GLN A 109 -19.82 -5.81 -1.52
CA GLN A 109 -18.72 -5.92 -2.47
C GLN A 109 -17.95 -4.61 -2.72
N ASN A 110 -18.39 -3.47 -2.15
CA ASN A 110 -17.82 -2.15 -2.43
C ASN A 110 -16.36 -1.95 -1.97
N ASP A 111 -15.78 -2.93 -1.27
CA ASP A 111 -14.41 -2.84 -0.72
C ASP A 111 -13.60 -4.12 -1.03
N VAL A 112 -13.95 -4.82 -2.11
CA VAL A 112 -13.33 -6.09 -2.54
C VAL A 112 -12.36 -5.80 -3.69
N GLY A 113 -11.13 -5.44 -3.34
CA GLY A 113 -10.06 -5.21 -4.30
C GLY A 113 -8.70 -5.30 -3.60
N PRO A 114 -7.60 -5.50 -4.35
CA PRO A 114 -6.28 -5.50 -3.76
C PRO A 114 -5.98 -4.12 -3.14
N LYS A 115 -5.39 -4.11 -1.94
CA LYS A 115 -4.93 -2.90 -1.26
C LYS A 115 -3.41 -2.91 -1.20
N ILE A 116 -2.78 -1.80 -1.58
CA ILE A 116 -1.33 -1.62 -1.49
C ILE A 116 -1.05 -0.81 -0.23
N TYR A 117 -0.24 -1.37 0.67
CA TYR A 117 0.22 -0.71 1.89
C TYR A 117 1.68 -0.31 1.74
N ILE A 118 1.97 0.93 2.11
CA ILE A 118 3.26 1.56 1.89
C ILE A 118 3.68 2.24 3.18
N SER A 119 4.83 1.85 3.71
CA SER A 119 5.35 2.38 4.98
C SER A 119 6.86 2.35 5.02
N TYR A 120 7.43 3.23 5.82
CA TYR A 120 8.84 3.17 6.17
C TYR A 120 9.10 1.91 7.00
N ARG A 121 10.34 1.45 7.00
CA ARG A 121 10.81 0.35 7.84
C ARG A 121 12.18 0.69 8.39
N ILE A 122 12.36 0.42 9.67
CA ILE A 122 13.66 0.49 10.34
C ILE A 122 14.07 -0.94 10.71
N SER A 123 15.37 -1.21 10.63
CA SER A 123 15.95 -2.51 10.96
C SER A 123 15.97 -2.78 12.45
N ASP A 124 16.10 -1.72 13.24
CA ASP A 124 16.32 -1.77 14.67
C ASP A 124 14.99 -1.67 15.41
N GLU A 125 14.80 -2.53 16.41
CA GLU A 125 13.66 -2.45 17.32
C GLU A 125 13.84 -1.23 18.22
N LEU A 126 13.07 -0.17 17.98
CA LEU A 126 13.12 1.04 18.80
C LEU A 126 12.39 0.84 20.15
N GLY A 127 11.62 -0.23 20.30
CA GLY A 127 10.83 -0.54 21.49
C GLY A 127 9.57 0.34 21.63
N ARG A 128 9.38 1.35 20.78
CA ARG A 128 8.24 2.26 20.75
C ARG A 128 7.84 2.56 19.31
N GLY A 129 6.56 2.35 18.98
CA GLY A 129 6.02 2.69 17.65
C GLY A 129 6.49 1.77 16.53
N ASP A 130 7.12 0.63 16.86
CA ASP A 130 7.63 -0.35 15.88
C ASP A 130 6.51 -1.02 15.08
N SER A 131 5.26 -0.96 15.56
CA SER A 131 4.11 -1.55 14.89
C SER A 131 3.54 -0.65 13.79
N VAL A 132 3.93 -0.92 12.55
CA VAL A 132 3.37 -0.28 11.35
C VAL A 132 1.88 -0.63 11.13
N THR A 133 1.46 -1.80 11.60
CA THR A 133 0.06 -2.23 11.54
C THR A 133 -0.39 -2.70 12.91
N ASN A 134 -1.31 -1.94 13.51
CA ASN A 134 -1.91 -2.27 14.78
C ASN A 134 -2.77 -3.53 14.67
N LEU A 135 -2.93 -4.23 15.80
CA LEU A 135 -3.81 -5.39 15.90
C LEU A 135 -5.24 -5.00 15.54
N HIS A 136 -5.80 -5.69 14.56
CA HIS A 136 -7.18 -5.53 14.12
C HIS A 136 -7.73 -6.87 13.65
N PHE A 137 -9.07 -6.99 13.65
CA PHE A 137 -9.76 -8.14 13.08
C PHE A 137 -10.30 -7.80 11.69
N ASN A 138 -10.12 -8.71 10.74
CA ASN A 138 -10.72 -8.61 9.42
C ASN A 138 -11.92 -9.54 9.34
N MET A 139 -13.07 -8.99 8.92
CA MET A 139 -14.30 -9.77 8.73
C MET A 139 -14.24 -10.73 7.52
N ARG A 140 -13.18 -10.67 6.72
CA ARG A 140 -12.99 -11.42 5.48
C ARG A 140 -11.62 -12.05 5.48
N ASP A 141 -11.49 -13.15 4.73
CA ASP A 141 -10.19 -13.73 4.44
C ASP A 141 -9.33 -12.72 3.67
N MET A 142 -8.10 -12.54 4.12
CA MET A 142 -7.11 -11.67 3.49
C MET A 142 -5.80 -12.42 3.30
N VAL A 143 -5.25 -12.31 2.10
CA VAL A 143 -3.91 -12.81 1.80
C VAL A 143 -2.98 -11.61 1.65
N CYS A 144 -1.98 -11.52 2.52
CA CYS A 144 -1.00 -10.43 2.52
C CYS A 144 0.29 -10.88 1.85
N TYR A 145 0.73 -10.13 0.84
CA TYR A 145 2.00 -10.34 0.17
C TYR A 145 2.99 -9.25 0.56
N PHE A 146 4.11 -9.63 1.16
CA PHE A 146 5.23 -8.72 1.37
C PHE A 146 6.03 -8.61 0.08
N ILE A 147 5.89 -7.48 -0.60
CA ILE A 147 6.71 -7.12 -1.76
C ILE A 147 7.83 -6.23 -1.23
N LEU A 148 9.01 -6.81 -1.03
CA LEU A 148 10.18 -6.06 -0.57
C LEU A 148 10.60 -5.08 -1.68
N ILE A 149 10.41 -3.79 -1.45
CA ILE A 149 11.00 -2.72 -2.27
C ILE A 149 12.33 -2.31 -1.62
N MET A 150 13.31 -3.23 -1.54
CA MET A 150 14.70 -2.86 -1.27
C MET A 150 15.31 -2.43 -2.59
N PHE A 151 15.61 -1.13 -2.73
CA PHE A 151 16.61 -0.72 -3.70
C PHE A 151 17.96 -0.89 -3.02
N PHE A 152 18.76 -1.84 -3.51
CA PHE A 152 20.20 -1.77 -3.29
C PHE A 152 20.66 -0.48 -3.94
N ILE A 153 21.11 0.48 -3.13
CA ILE A 153 22.09 1.45 -3.59
C ILE A 153 23.34 0.62 -3.82
N VAL A 154 23.69 0.39 -5.09
CA VAL A 154 25.04 -0.03 -5.48
C VAL A 154 25.92 1.21 -5.51
#